data_AF-A0A177WP32-F1
#
_entry.id   AF-A0A177WP32-F1
#
_cell.length_a   1.000
_cell.length_b   1.000
_cell.length_c   1.000
_cell.angle_alpha   90.00
_cell.angle_beta   90.00
_cell.angle_gamma   90.00
#
_symmetry.space_group_name_H-M   'P 1'
#
loop_
_entity.id
_entity.type
_entity.pdbx_description
1 polymer ?
#
loop_
_entity_poly.entity_id
_entity_poly.type
_entity_poly.pdbx_seq_one_letter_code
_entity_poly.pdbx_strand_id
1 'polypeptide(L)'
;MESADIGLQNCDFTRTFSSQSSAPAAPNTLQDLDSQPIWPTLKNPILTYAEDTSIWSSLANEFNARLPLRHLSWQNPLRSSRNSSSTTHIIPSLNLDVKPYSLDLFPKLAPGGLHQNSLFVHIFLVGCEDMEYYKNNVRSKIQEWLNIVMTKKGQEWMIVYISGGAVKSRSGIFNMVGSNSVFDKIRTDFSLKKDRCIQLKLSNNDAKDSEFWSDLFDRIKESLMSAMIQQISQLEEDTRRFEQQRLMPGWNYCQYFILKESIAFTYELAKFYEEALLHYDELEATFHQTLNEQGAPWFHKFGGVETGDDYIDIFSLDRKPYRDLIIQNQITIFDFREYLFGRQCCLILLLESPADVCQRTKTFAVTFSKTLTDYKVSLPRNFKESWIYSLCMQTVRKCDAVFNVLTMPEAIAQVYESLRAELLQMSKFQLDRIGIRIKMCENPLFVDSLALTDSTQATSAETCFISNPELLLAISSIENFGNLYQHITNLAVQGFTASGRFRSALALQSDLAFWYFFRKNYEQASEIWEIMAFKHSERGWHFIEIVIIERLAKCYRELGRFDKYPFYAKF
;
A
#
# COMPACT_ATOMS: atom_id res chain seq x y z
N MET A 1 -62.42 10.84 5.51
CA MET A 1 -62.94 10.10 4.35
C MET A 1 -62.89 11.04 3.17
N GLU A 2 -61.79 11.00 2.41
CA GLU A 2 -61.73 10.85 0.96
C GLU A 2 -60.27 11.06 0.55
N SER A 3 -59.76 10.03 -0.09
CA SER A 3 -58.41 9.81 -0.57
C SER A 3 -58.18 10.58 -1.87
N ALA A 4 -57.08 11.33 -1.94
CA ALA A 4 -56.48 11.73 -3.20
C ALA A 4 -55.02 11.25 -3.20
N ASP A 5 -54.81 10.09 -3.84
CA ASP A 5 -53.50 9.61 -4.27
C ASP A 5 -52.87 10.62 -5.22
N ILE A 6 -51.70 11.16 -4.86
CA ILE A 6 -50.79 11.80 -5.80
C ILE A 6 -49.46 11.07 -5.67
N GLY A 7 -49.14 10.30 -6.70
CA GLY A 7 -47.98 9.44 -6.77
C GLY A 7 -46.67 10.21 -6.63
N LEU A 8 -45.87 9.80 -5.63
CA LEU A 8 -44.47 10.16 -5.51
C LEU A 8 -43.67 9.33 -6.53
N GLN A 9 -43.42 9.92 -7.70
CA GLN A 9 -42.35 9.45 -8.60
C GLN A 9 -41.01 9.99 -8.09
N ASN A 10 -40.08 9.05 -7.90
CA ASN A 10 -38.65 9.27 -7.70
C ASN A 10 -38.14 10.36 -8.65
N CYS A 11 -37.79 11.52 -8.11
CA CYS A 11 -37.06 12.53 -8.86
C CYS A 11 -35.57 12.19 -8.81
N ASP A 12 -35.09 11.59 -9.90
CA ASP A 12 -33.69 11.34 -10.22
C ASP A 12 -32.88 12.64 -10.14
N PHE A 13 -31.95 12.73 -9.17
CA PHE A 13 -31.02 13.84 -8.99
C PHE A 13 -29.82 13.80 -9.98
N THR A 14 -29.86 12.95 -11.01
CA THR A 14 -28.77 12.74 -11.96
C THR A 14 -28.87 13.55 -13.26
N ARG A 15 -29.94 14.35 -13.47
CA ARG A 15 -30.13 15.10 -14.72
C ARG A 15 -30.38 16.60 -14.51
N THR A 16 -29.42 17.33 -13.93
CA THR A 16 -29.43 18.82 -14.03
C THR A 16 -28.05 19.47 -13.90
N PHE A 17 -26.97 18.79 -14.31
CA PHE A 17 -25.71 19.47 -14.65
C PHE A 17 -25.12 18.88 -15.94
N SER A 18 -25.82 19.15 -17.04
CA SER A 18 -25.27 19.05 -18.39
C SER A 18 -25.55 20.35 -19.13
N SER A 19 -24.81 21.40 -18.80
CA SER A 19 -24.66 22.55 -19.69
C SER A 19 -23.29 22.45 -20.34
N GLN A 20 -23.31 22.38 -21.67
CA GLN A 20 -22.14 22.43 -22.54
C GLN A 20 -21.37 23.71 -22.22
N SER A 21 -20.17 23.56 -21.66
CA SER A 21 -19.14 24.57 -21.63
C SER A 21 -17.86 23.87 -22.09
N SER A 22 -17.43 24.21 -23.30
CA SER A 22 -16.14 23.81 -23.84
C SER A 22 -15.04 24.36 -22.94
N ALA A 23 -14.53 23.53 -22.04
CA ALA A 23 -13.39 23.86 -21.20
C ALA A 23 -12.17 24.11 -22.09
N PRO A 24 -11.44 25.24 -21.94
CA PRO A 24 -10.14 25.38 -22.55
C PRO A 24 -9.18 24.37 -21.89
N ALA A 25 -8.43 23.66 -22.71
CA ALA A 25 -7.45 22.67 -22.28
C ALA A 25 -6.49 23.26 -21.24
N ALA A 26 -6.53 22.74 -20.02
CA ALA A 26 -5.53 23.02 -19.00
C ALA A 26 -4.16 22.43 -19.44
N PRO A 27 -3.04 23.11 -19.17
CA PRO A 27 -1.74 22.73 -19.71
C PRO A 27 -1.23 21.38 -19.16
N ASN A 28 -0.81 20.54 -20.11
CA ASN A 28 -0.30 19.17 -20.00
C ASN A 28 0.89 18.96 -19.04
N THR A 29 0.70 19.11 -17.73
CA THR A 29 1.78 18.87 -16.74
C THR A 29 1.43 17.85 -15.65
N LEU A 30 0.27 17.20 -15.75
CA LEU A 30 -0.21 16.18 -14.78
C LEU A 30 -0.11 14.73 -15.29
N GLN A 31 0.39 14.53 -16.52
CA GLN A 31 0.38 13.23 -17.20
C GLN A 31 1.44 12.24 -16.68
N ASP A 32 2.38 12.70 -15.86
CA ASP A 32 3.43 11.85 -15.26
C ASP A 32 3.05 11.20 -13.93
N LEU A 33 1.87 11.52 -13.36
CA LEU A 33 1.35 10.85 -12.14
C LEU A 33 0.56 9.57 -12.44
N ASP A 34 0.14 9.37 -13.69
CA ASP A 34 -0.68 8.22 -14.14
C ASP A 34 0.16 6.97 -14.48
N SER A 35 1.49 7.03 -14.39
CA SER A 35 2.37 5.89 -14.68
C SER A 35 2.66 4.98 -13.48
N GLN A 36 2.06 5.26 -12.31
CA GLN A 36 2.30 4.47 -11.10
C GLN A 36 1.47 3.19 -11.11
N PRO A 37 2.03 2.04 -10.69
CA PRO A 37 1.28 0.79 -10.65
C PRO A 37 0.07 0.92 -9.71
N ILE A 38 -1.05 0.32 -10.13
CA ILE A 38 -2.32 0.31 -9.37
C ILE A 38 -2.10 -0.39 -8.02
N TRP A 39 -1.38 -1.50 -8.04
CA TRP A 39 -1.01 -2.27 -6.87
C TRP A 39 0.39 -1.91 -6.37
N PRO A 40 0.65 -1.97 -5.05
CA PRO A 40 1.99 -1.86 -4.51
C PRO A 40 2.94 -2.89 -5.17
N THR A 41 4.17 -2.49 -5.45
CA THR A 41 5.17 -3.38 -6.04
C THR A 41 5.60 -4.44 -5.03
N LEU A 42 5.24 -5.70 -5.30
CA LEU A 42 5.63 -6.86 -4.52
C LEU A 42 7.02 -7.36 -4.91
N LYS A 43 7.82 -7.76 -3.93
CA LYS A 43 9.00 -8.59 -4.19
C LYS A 43 8.55 -10.06 -4.29
N ASN A 44 9.18 -10.80 -5.19
CA ASN A 44 8.95 -12.24 -5.31
C ASN A 44 10.06 -13.03 -4.58
N PRO A 45 9.75 -14.24 -4.08
CA PRO A 45 10.78 -15.18 -3.69
C PRO A 45 11.68 -15.52 -4.89
N ILE A 46 12.98 -15.62 -4.63
CA ILE A 46 14.01 -15.86 -5.64
C ILE A 46 14.41 -17.33 -5.58
N LEU A 47 14.35 -17.99 -6.73
CA LEU A 47 14.91 -19.30 -6.98
C LEU A 47 16.19 -19.13 -7.80
N THR A 48 17.29 -19.72 -7.35
CA THR A 48 18.54 -19.68 -8.12
C THR A 48 18.85 -21.02 -8.74
N TYR A 49 19.48 -21.01 -9.92
CA TYR A 49 19.96 -22.22 -10.57
C TYR A 49 21.47 -22.14 -10.82
N ALA A 50 22.19 -23.22 -10.51
CA ALA A 50 23.58 -23.43 -10.89
C ALA A 50 23.63 -24.59 -11.90
N GLU A 51 24.54 -24.54 -12.86
CA GLU A 51 24.69 -25.58 -13.88
C GLU A 51 26.17 -25.75 -14.29
N ASP A 52 26.52 -26.95 -14.73
CA ASP A 52 27.84 -27.26 -15.30
C ASP A 52 27.82 -27.22 -16.85
N THR A 53 26.74 -27.74 -17.40
CA THR A 53 26.43 -27.77 -18.83
C THR A 53 25.25 -26.84 -19.05
N SER A 54 25.26 -26.02 -20.11
CA SER A 54 24.27 -24.96 -20.42
C SER A 54 22.84 -25.46 -20.70
N ILE A 55 22.28 -26.27 -19.79
CA ILE A 55 21.01 -26.98 -19.90
C ILE A 55 19.84 -26.05 -19.62
N TRP A 56 20.02 -25.01 -18.80
CA TRP A 56 18.95 -24.07 -18.48
C TRP A 56 18.32 -23.47 -19.74
N SER A 57 19.13 -23.21 -20.76
CA SER A 57 18.64 -22.67 -22.05
C SER A 57 17.56 -23.52 -22.72
N SER A 58 17.59 -24.85 -22.57
CA SER A 58 16.57 -25.75 -23.12
C SER A 58 15.37 -25.94 -22.19
N LEU A 59 15.54 -25.80 -20.89
CA LEU A 59 14.49 -25.98 -19.89
C LEU A 59 13.70 -24.70 -19.56
N ALA A 60 14.31 -23.53 -19.75
CA ALA A 60 13.77 -22.25 -19.28
C ALA A 60 12.36 -21.97 -19.80
N ASN A 61 12.08 -22.27 -21.08
CA ASN A 61 10.77 -22.03 -21.67
C ASN A 61 9.67 -22.86 -20.98
N GLU A 62 9.92 -24.15 -20.76
CA GLU A 62 8.94 -25.04 -20.13
C GLU A 62 8.82 -24.77 -18.63
N PHE A 63 9.94 -24.47 -17.96
CA PHE A 63 9.93 -24.06 -16.55
C PHE A 63 9.08 -22.80 -16.35
N ASN A 64 9.32 -21.76 -17.16
CA ASN A 64 8.61 -20.49 -17.05
C ASN A 64 7.14 -20.61 -17.43
N ALA A 65 6.77 -21.51 -18.35
CA ALA A 65 5.37 -21.78 -18.69
C ALA A 65 4.55 -22.36 -17.53
N ARG A 66 5.20 -22.95 -16.53
CA ARG A 66 4.57 -23.54 -15.34
C ARG A 66 4.53 -22.59 -14.13
N LEU A 67 5.06 -21.37 -14.27
CA LEU A 67 4.88 -20.29 -13.29
C LEU A 67 3.60 -19.51 -13.60
N PRO A 68 2.93 -18.93 -12.58
CA PRO A 68 3.22 -18.99 -11.14
C PRO A 68 2.96 -20.34 -10.49
N LEU A 69 3.61 -20.59 -9.35
CA LEU A 69 3.28 -21.73 -8.49
C LEU A 69 1.84 -21.59 -7.99
N ARG A 70 1.03 -22.66 -8.09
CA ARG A 70 -0.36 -22.66 -7.64
C ARG A 70 -0.59 -23.65 -6.50
N HIS A 71 -1.56 -23.33 -5.65
CA HIS A 71 -2.04 -24.18 -4.56
C HIS A 71 -0.93 -24.62 -3.60
N LEU A 72 -0.17 -23.67 -3.05
CA LEU A 72 0.81 -24.00 -2.02
C LEU A 72 0.10 -24.14 -0.67
N SER A 73 0.41 -25.19 0.08
CA SER A 73 -0.10 -25.40 1.43
C SER A 73 0.88 -24.84 2.46
N TRP A 74 0.39 -23.94 3.30
CA TRP A 74 1.11 -23.43 4.47
C TRP A 74 0.50 -23.99 5.73
N GLN A 75 1.34 -24.54 6.60
CA GLN A 75 0.97 -24.92 7.95
C GLN A 75 1.82 -24.13 8.91
N ASN A 76 1.19 -23.23 9.68
CA ASN A 76 1.90 -22.45 10.67
C ASN A 76 2.32 -23.37 11.85
N PRO A 77 3.61 -23.58 12.11
CA PRO A 77 4.04 -24.49 13.17
C PRO A 77 3.64 -24.01 14.58
N LEU A 78 3.49 -22.69 14.77
CA LEU A 78 3.40 -22.08 16.10
C LEU A 78 1.96 -21.85 16.59
N ARG A 79 0.96 -21.88 15.70
CA ARG A 79 -0.45 -21.99 16.12
C ARG A 79 -0.85 -23.40 16.57
N SER A 80 0.07 -24.37 16.57
CA SER A 80 -0.16 -25.70 17.15
C SER A 80 -0.20 -25.71 18.69
N SER A 81 -0.38 -24.55 19.34
CA SER A 81 -0.52 -24.46 20.80
C SER A 81 -1.92 -24.89 21.26
N ARG A 82 -1.96 -26.15 21.68
CA ARG A 82 -2.84 -26.81 22.65
C ARG A 82 -4.34 -26.98 22.43
N ASN A 83 -5.07 -26.23 21.59
CA ASN A 83 -6.53 -26.49 21.43
C ASN A 83 -7.17 -26.10 20.08
N SER A 84 -6.38 -25.80 19.05
CA SER A 84 -6.88 -25.44 17.72
C SER A 84 -6.29 -26.39 16.69
N SER A 85 -7.11 -27.01 15.84
CA SER A 85 -6.63 -27.75 14.68
C SER A 85 -5.70 -26.87 13.85
N SER A 86 -4.61 -27.42 13.34
CA SER A 86 -3.70 -26.73 12.42
C SER A 86 -4.50 -26.27 11.19
N THR A 87 -4.80 -24.97 11.09
CA THR A 87 -5.42 -24.42 9.89
C THR A 87 -4.39 -24.46 8.78
N THR A 88 -4.60 -25.32 7.78
CA THR A 88 -3.80 -25.32 6.56
C THR A 88 -4.31 -24.18 5.70
N HIS A 89 -3.47 -23.18 5.46
CA HIS A 89 -3.79 -22.07 4.56
C HIS A 89 -3.31 -22.42 3.15
N ILE A 90 -4.08 -22.04 2.14
CA ILE A 90 -3.76 -22.30 0.73
C ILE A 90 -3.41 -20.98 0.06
N ILE A 91 -2.20 -20.88 -0.48
CA ILE A 91 -1.77 -19.76 -1.32
C ILE A 91 -2.23 -20.06 -2.76
N PRO A 92 -3.12 -19.24 -3.35
CA PRO A 92 -3.68 -19.52 -4.68
C PRO A 92 -2.63 -19.48 -5.78
N SER A 93 -1.76 -18.45 -5.75
CA SER A 93 -0.68 -18.28 -6.72
C SER A 93 0.51 -17.56 -6.09
N LEU A 94 1.72 -17.97 -6.45
CA LEU A 94 2.98 -17.35 -6.03
C LEU A 94 3.94 -17.23 -7.22
N ASN A 95 4.31 -16.00 -7.55
CA ASN A 95 5.32 -15.74 -8.58
C ASN A 95 6.71 -16.03 -8.01
N LEU A 96 7.62 -16.52 -8.85
CA LEU A 96 9.01 -16.74 -8.49
C LEU A 96 9.93 -16.03 -9.47
N ASP A 97 10.94 -15.36 -8.94
CA ASP A 97 12.01 -14.78 -9.75
C ASP A 97 13.13 -15.81 -9.90
N VAL A 98 13.34 -16.32 -11.12
CA VAL A 98 14.39 -17.30 -11.38
C VAL A 98 15.66 -16.59 -11.88
N LYS A 99 16.79 -16.80 -11.18
CA LYS A 99 18.06 -16.12 -11.49
C LYS A 99 19.25 -17.12 -11.53
N PRO A 100 20.27 -16.90 -12.38
CA PRO A 100 21.48 -17.70 -12.32
C PRO A 100 22.17 -17.52 -10.97
N TYR A 101 22.67 -18.59 -10.39
CA TYR A 101 23.38 -18.57 -9.13
C TYR A 101 24.65 -17.72 -9.27
N SER A 102 24.82 -16.75 -8.38
CA SER A 102 26.05 -15.98 -8.21
C SER A 102 26.26 -15.71 -6.72
N LEU A 103 27.52 -15.70 -6.30
CA LEU A 103 27.94 -15.30 -4.95
C LEU A 103 27.46 -13.88 -4.59
N ASP A 104 27.34 -13.01 -5.59
CA ASP A 104 26.90 -11.62 -5.42
C ASP A 104 25.40 -11.48 -5.11
N LEU A 105 24.61 -12.53 -5.36
CA LEU A 105 23.18 -12.51 -5.04
C LEU A 105 22.94 -12.58 -3.53
N PHE A 106 23.88 -13.14 -2.77
CA PHE A 106 23.76 -13.13 -1.33
C PHE A 106 23.92 -11.70 -0.81
N PRO A 107 22.98 -11.20 0.01
CA PRO A 107 23.09 -9.87 0.59
C PRO A 107 24.43 -9.70 1.31
N LYS A 108 25.19 -8.65 0.98
CA LYS A 108 26.43 -8.28 1.70
C LYS A 108 26.05 -8.00 3.15
N LEU A 109 26.64 -8.71 4.13
CA LEU A 109 26.28 -8.55 5.55
C LEU A 109 26.32 -7.08 5.97
N ALA A 110 25.20 -6.57 6.51
CA ALA A 110 25.13 -5.31 7.21
C ALA A 110 25.62 -5.53 8.65
N PRO A 111 26.06 -4.47 9.35
CA PRO A 111 26.38 -4.57 10.77
C PRO A 111 25.19 -5.17 11.54
N GLY A 112 25.42 -6.30 12.23
CA GLY A 112 24.36 -7.03 12.95
C GLY A 112 23.73 -8.22 12.21
N GLY A 113 24.07 -8.48 10.94
CA GLY A 113 23.66 -9.71 10.23
C GLY A 113 22.17 -9.78 9.84
N LEU A 114 21.45 -8.66 9.91
CA LEU A 114 20.00 -8.58 9.71
C LEU A 114 19.65 -8.18 8.28
N HIS A 115 19.27 -9.14 7.44
CA HIS A 115 18.85 -8.88 6.07
C HIS A 115 17.50 -9.50 5.74
N GLN A 116 16.76 -8.82 4.86
CA GLN A 116 15.60 -9.42 4.20
C GLN A 116 16.15 -10.45 3.21
N ASN A 117 15.97 -11.73 3.49
CA ASN A 117 16.34 -12.76 2.54
C ASN A 117 15.12 -13.09 1.68
N SER A 118 15.20 -12.74 0.39
CA SER A 118 14.22 -13.17 -0.61
C SER A 118 14.66 -14.46 -1.31
N LEU A 119 15.87 -14.95 -1.03
CA LEU A 119 16.39 -16.21 -1.57
C LEU A 119 15.98 -17.33 -0.61
N PHE A 120 15.30 -18.34 -1.14
CA PHE A 120 14.85 -19.47 -0.32
C PHE A 120 15.26 -20.83 -0.91
N VAL A 121 15.38 -20.94 -2.23
CA VAL A 121 15.62 -22.21 -2.91
C VAL A 121 16.74 -22.08 -3.93
N HIS A 122 17.71 -22.99 -3.85
CA HIS A 122 18.79 -23.13 -4.82
C HIS A 122 18.70 -24.50 -5.52
N ILE A 123 18.80 -24.50 -6.84
CA ILE A 123 18.78 -25.71 -7.67
C ILE A 123 20.14 -25.89 -8.32
N PHE A 124 20.67 -27.11 -8.33
CA PHE A 124 21.82 -27.48 -9.15
C PHE A 124 21.39 -28.43 -10.26
N LEU A 125 21.61 -28.06 -11.52
CA LEU A 125 21.25 -28.83 -12.70
C LEU A 125 22.42 -29.72 -13.13
N VAL A 126 22.15 -31.02 -13.33
CA VAL A 126 23.13 -32.01 -13.76
C VAL A 126 22.61 -32.77 -14.98
N GLY A 127 23.33 -32.73 -16.10
CA GLY A 127 23.02 -33.51 -17.31
C GLY A 127 24.19 -34.34 -17.76
N CYS A 128 24.71 -35.19 -16.87
CA CYS A 128 25.86 -36.06 -17.15
C CYS A 128 25.43 -37.53 -17.21
N GLU A 129 25.69 -38.20 -18.33
CA GLU A 129 25.37 -39.63 -18.49
C GLU A 129 26.54 -40.54 -18.07
N ASP A 130 27.78 -40.02 -18.04
CA ASP A 130 28.99 -40.77 -17.72
C ASP A 130 29.33 -40.72 -16.21
N MET A 131 29.49 -41.90 -15.61
CA MET A 131 29.84 -42.08 -14.20
C MET A 131 31.27 -41.59 -13.87
N GLU A 132 32.22 -41.72 -14.81
CA GLU A 132 33.60 -41.29 -14.58
C GLU A 132 33.70 -39.76 -14.64
N TYR A 133 33.05 -39.14 -15.61
CA TYR A 133 32.94 -37.68 -15.69
C TYR A 133 32.26 -37.08 -14.45
N TYR A 134 31.19 -37.71 -13.97
CA TYR A 134 30.54 -37.30 -12.73
C TYR A 134 31.51 -37.31 -11.54
N LYS A 135 32.25 -38.40 -11.34
CA LYS A 135 33.18 -38.54 -10.20
C LYS A 135 34.33 -37.53 -10.25
N ASN A 136 34.85 -37.25 -11.44
CA ASN A 136 36.04 -36.42 -11.62
C ASN A 136 35.73 -34.92 -11.66
N ASN A 137 34.60 -34.52 -12.27
CA ASN A 137 34.33 -33.11 -12.58
C ASN A 137 33.09 -32.55 -11.86
N VAL A 138 31.97 -33.27 -11.89
CA VAL A 138 30.68 -32.73 -11.43
C VAL A 138 30.56 -32.82 -9.91
N ARG A 139 31.01 -33.92 -9.29
CA ARG A 139 30.89 -34.15 -7.85
C ARG A 139 31.57 -33.05 -7.03
N SER A 140 32.78 -32.63 -7.41
CA SER A 140 33.53 -31.59 -6.71
C SER A 140 32.84 -30.23 -6.81
N LYS A 141 32.30 -29.88 -7.98
CA LYS A 141 31.52 -28.65 -8.19
C LYS A 141 30.25 -28.59 -7.35
N ILE A 142 29.49 -29.69 -7.31
CA ILE A 142 28.31 -29.78 -6.45
C ILE A 142 28.71 -29.60 -4.98
N GLN A 143 29.80 -30.25 -4.54
CA GLN A 143 30.28 -30.14 -3.17
C GLN A 143 30.69 -28.70 -2.81
N GLU A 144 31.40 -28.01 -3.70
CA GLU A 144 31.81 -26.61 -3.51
C GLU A 144 30.60 -25.68 -3.39
N TRP A 145 29.65 -25.80 -4.31
CA TRP A 145 28.39 -25.05 -4.27
C TRP A 145 27.59 -25.32 -2.99
N LEU A 146 27.45 -26.60 -2.59
CA LEU A 146 26.77 -26.99 -1.36
C LEU A 146 27.44 -26.39 -0.13
N ASN A 147 28.77 -26.41 -0.05
CA ASN A 147 29.50 -25.83 1.08
C ASN A 147 29.16 -24.34 1.23
N ILE A 148 29.05 -23.60 0.12
CA ILE A 148 28.68 -22.18 0.14
C ILE A 148 27.22 -22.01 0.59
N VAL A 149 26.27 -22.70 -0.05
CA VAL A 149 24.83 -22.56 0.25
C VAL A 149 24.54 -22.96 1.70
N MET A 150 25.14 -24.04 2.20
CA MET A 150 24.92 -24.54 3.56
C MET A 150 25.52 -23.64 4.65
N THR A 151 26.48 -22.76 4.32
CA THR A 151 26.96 -21.76 5.31
C THR A 151 25.88 -20.74 5.66
N LYS A 152 24.88 -20.56 4.79
CA LYS A 152 23.79 -19.61 4.97
C LYS A 152 22.60 -20.32 5.62
N LYS A 153 22.11 -19.77 6.72
CA LYS A 153 20.93 -20.30 7.43
C LYS A 153 19.66 -20.02 6.63
N GLY A 154 18.68 -20.93 6.73
CA GLY A 154 17.36 -20.76 6.12
C GLY A 154 17.36 -20.85 4.59
N GLN A 155 18.39 -21.44 3.97
CA GLN A 155 18.43 -21.71 2.54
C GLN A 155 18.15 -23.19 2.28
N GLU A 156 17.18 -23.47 1.42
CA GLU A 156 16.91 -24.81 0.93
C GLU A 156 17.60 -25.04 -0.42
N TRP A 157 17.97 -26.29 -0.66
CA TRP A 157 18.68 -26.67 -1.88
C TRP A 157 18.22 -28.04 -2.38
N MET A 158 18.30 -28.22 -3.69
CA MET A 158 18.02 -29.48 -4.36
C MET A 158 18.91 -29.68 -5.59
N ILE A 159 19.13 -30.94 -5.95
CA ILE A 159 19.88 -31.34 -7.15
C ILE A 159 18.88 -31.94 -8.13
N VAL A 160 18.85 -31.41 -9.35
CA VAL A 160 17.97 -31.86 -10.43
C VAL A 160 18.84 -32.54 -11.48
N TYR A 161 18.70 -33.85 -11.58
CA TYR A 161 19.36 -34.65 -12.60
C TYR A 161 18.45 -34.78 -13.82
N ILE A 162 18.95 -34.40 -14.99
CA ILE A 162 18.23 -34.49 -16.25
C ILE A 162 18.78 -35.71 -17.00
N SER A 163 17.96 -36.75 -17.14
CA SER A 163 18.33 -37.91 -17.95
C SER A 163 18.04 -37.62 -19.42
N GLY A 164 19.02 -37.83 -20.29
CA GLY A 164 18.95 -37.43 -21.70
C GLY A 164 17.75 -37.97 -22.47
N GLY A 165 17.13 -37.06 -23.22
CA GLY A 165 16.17 -37.29 -24.29
C GLY A 165 16.56 -36.63 -25.63
N ALA A 166 17.79 -36.12 -25.79
CA ALA A 166 18.32 -35.57 -27.06
C ALA A 166 19.85 -35.70 -27.03
N VAL A 167 20.51 -36.52 -27.85
CA VAL A 167 20.54 -36.49 -29.32
C VAL A 167 20.41 -37.93 -29.86
N LYS A 168 19.56 -38.14 -30.87
CA LYS A 168 19.57 -39.38 -31.67
C LYS A 168 20.93 -39.51 -32.38
N SER A 169 21.88 -40.20 -31.74
CA SER A 169 22.96 -40.86 -32.46
C SER A 169 22.37 -42.09 -33.15
N ARG A 170 22.58 -42.16 -34.46
CA ARG A 170 21.97 -43.12 -35.37
C ARG A 170 22.79 -44.42 -35.36
N SER A 171 22.80 -45.19 -34.27
CA SER A 171 23.17 -46.61 -34.26
C SER A 171 23.03 -47.22 -32.86
N GLY A 172 22.63 -48.49 -32.78
CA GLY A 172 22.94 -49.33 -31.62
C GLY A 172 21.74 -49.85 -30.84
N ILE A 173 21.05 -50.85 -31.41
CA ILE A 173 20.31 -51.85 -30.64
C ILE A 173 21.33 -52.56 -29.74
N PHE A 174 21.40 -52.23 -28.45
CA PHE A 174 22.01 -52.98 -27.32
C PHE A 174 22.41 -51.97 -26.24
N ASN A 175 21.56 -51.76 -25.23
CA ASN A 175 21.92 -51.27 -23.90
C ASN A 175 20.72 -51.45 -22.94
N MET A 176 20.33 -52.71 -22.73
CA MET A 176 19.72 -53.11 -21.47
C MET A 176 20.84 -53.66 -20.59
N VAL A 177 20.89 -53.24 -19.31
CA VAL A 177 21.89 -53.60 -18.30
C VAL A 177 23.13 -52.68 -18.28
N GLY A 178 22.98 -51.50 -17.65
CA GLY A 178 24.11 -50.58 -17.40
C GLY A 178 23.76 -49.30 -16.63
N SER A 179 22.49 -48.90 -16.55
CA SER A 179 22.07 -47.70 -15.81
C SER A 179 21.89 -47.95 -14.31
N ASN A 180 22.89 -48.53 -13.63
CA ASN A 180 23.05 -48.29 -12.19
C ASN A 180 23.45 -46.81 -12.07
N SER A 181 22.42 -45.99 -11.94
CA SER A 181 22.37 -44.71 -12.63
C SER A 181 23.28 -43.68 -11.97
N VAL A 182 23.86 -42.77 -12.77
CA VAL A 182 24.56 -41.57 -12.25
C VAL A 182 23.66 -40.86 -11.22
N PHE A 183 22.35 -40.86 -11.43
CA PHE A 183 21.36 -40.38 -10.47
C PHE A 183 21.37 -41.12 -9.12
N ASP A 184 21.37 -42.46 -9.10
CA ASP A 184 21.43 -43.23 -7.84
C ASP A 184 22.72 -42.93 -7.08
N LYS A 185 23.82 -42.71 -7.81
CA LYS A 185 25.09 -42.32 -7.22
C LYS A 185 25.04 -40.91 -6.62
N ILE A 186 24.52 -39.92 -7.36
CA ILE A 186 24.29 -38.55 -6.87
C ILE A 186 23.40 -38.59 -5.61
N ARG A 187 22.31 -39.35 -5.65
CA ARG A 187 21.39 -39.52 -4.52
C ARG A 187 22.10 -40.11 -3.31
N THR A 188 22.93 -41.14 -3.50
CA THR A 188 23.71 -41.74 -2.41
C THR A 188 24.75 -40.77 -1.85
N ASP A 189 25.34 -39.94 -2.70
CA ASP A 189 26.39 -39.01 -2.31
C ASP A 189 25.86 -37.78 -1.54
N PHE A 190 24.65 -37.31 -1.86
CA PHE A 190 24.13 -36.03 -1.34
C PHE A 190 22.79 -36.13 -0.57
N SER A 191 21.99 -37.19 -0.71
CA SER A 191 20.72 -37.38 0.02
C SER A 191 20.88 -38.23 1.30
N LEU A 192 21.64 -37.75 2.29
CA LEU A 192 21.94 -38.53 3.51
C LEU A 192 20.77 -38.63 4.51
N LYS A 193 20.08 -37.52 4.83
CA LYS A 193 19.00 -37.47 5.85
C LYS A 193 17.63 -37.12 5.28
N LYS A 194 17.59 -36.32 4.22
CA LYS A 194 16.40 -35.89 3.49
C LYS A 194 16.69 -36.09 2.01
N ASP A 195 15.69 -36.54 1.25
CA ASP A 195 15.89 -36.74 -0.18
C ASP A 195 15.87 -35.38 -0.90
N ARG A 196 17.04 -34.95 -1.38
CA ARG A 196 17.25 -33.64 -2.04
C ARG A 196 17.49 -33.75 -3.54
N CYS A 197 17.53 -34.98 -4.07
CA CYS A 197 17.82 -35.24 -5.47
C CYS A 197 16.55 -35.64 -6.21
N ILE A 198 16.27 -35.03 -7.35
CA ILE A 198 15.14 -35.39 -8.23
C ILE A 198 15.65 -35.68 -9.64
N GLN A 199 14.99 -36.61 -10.32
CA GLN A 199 15.31 -36.99 -11.68
C GLN A 199 14.20 -36.53 -12.64
N LEU A 200 14.56 -35.74 -13.64
CA LEU A 200 13.70 -35.37 -14.77
C LEU A 200 14.05 -36.25 -15.97
N LYS A 201 13.12 -37.13 -16.36
CA LYS A 201 13.28 -37.99 -17.54
C LYS A 201 12.46 -37.43 -18.71
N LEU A 202 13.06 -36.53 -19.47
CA LEU A 202 12.41 -35.95 -20.64
C LEU A 202 12.46 -36.96 -21.80
N SER A 203 11.30 -37.46 -22.21
CA SER A 203 11.16 -38.53 -23.20
C SER A 203 10.45 -38.11 -24.48
N ASN A 204 10.13 -36.82 -24.62
CA ASN A 204 9.27 -36.24 -25.66
C ASN A 204 7.87 -36.89 -25.68
N ASN A 205 7.38 -37.30 -24.52
CA ASN A 205 6.02 -37.78 -24.32
C ASN A 205 5.32 -36.82 -23.38
N ASP A 206 4.49 -35.95 -23.94
CA ASP A 206 3.86 -34.84 -23.24
C ASP A 206 3.19 -35.24 -21.91
N ALA A 207 2.55 -36.42 -21.87
CA ALA A 207 1.86 -36.88 -20.66
C ALA A 207 2.84 -37.27 -19.52
N LYS A 208 3.92 -37.98 -19.85
CA LYS A 208 4.92 -38.42 -18.86
C LYS A 208 5.83 -37.28 -18.45
N ASP A 209 6.23 -36.45 -19.41
CA ASP A 209 7.06 -35.29 -19.15
C ASP A 209 6.30 -34.32 -18.23
N SER A 210 4.98 -34.17 -18.41
CA SER A 210 4.14 -33.38 -17.49
C SER A 210 4.09 -33.91 -16.06
N GLU A 211 4.13 -35.23 -15.84
CA GLU A 211 4.18 -35.85 -14.51
C GLU A 211 5.50 -35.53 -13.81
N PHE A 212 6.64 -35.73 -14.48
CA PHE A 212 7.97 -35.42 -13.92
C PHE A 212 8.12 -33.93 -13.56
N TRP A 213 7.57 -33.06 -14.40
CA TRP A 213 7.55 -31.64 -14.10
C TRP A 213 6.61 -31.28 -12.94
N SER A 214 5.47 -31.96 -12.79
CA SER A 214 4.61 -31.77 -11.61
C SER A 214 5.38 -32.12 -10.34
N ASP A 215 6.04 -33.28 -10.32
CA ASP A 215 6.84 -33.74 -9.18
C ASP A 215 7.96 -32.75 -8.82
N LEU A 216 8.64 -32.18 -9.83
CA LEU A 216 9.65 -31.14 -9.61
C LEU A 216 9.04 -29.91 -8.95
N PHE A 217 7.94 -29.41 -9.49
CA PHE A 217 7.29 -28.21 -8.98
C PHE A 217 6.71 -28.42 -7.59
N ASP A 218 6.20 -29.61 -7.28
CA ASP A 218 5.72 -29.94 -5.93
C ASP A 218 6.87 -30.01 -4.93
N ARG A 219 8.04 -30.56 -5.30
CA ARG A 219 9.25 -30.47 -4.47
C ARG A 219 9.77 -29.04 -4.30
N ILE A 220 9.68 -28.20 -5.32
CA ILE A 220 10.05 -26.77 -5.23
C ILE A 220 9.11 -26.07 -4.25
N LYS A 221 7.79 -26.31 -4.34
CA LYS A 221 6.80 -25.77 -3.39
C LYS A 221 7.12 -26.22 -1.96
N GLU A 222 7.29 -27.52 -1.71
CA GLU A 222 7.63 -28.04 -0.38
C GLU A 222 8.92 -27.43 0.18
N SER A 223 9.96 -27.31 -0.65
CA SER A 223 11.25 -26.74 -0.25
C SER A 223 11.12 -25.25 0.07
N LEU A 224 10.40 -24.49 -0.75
CA LEU A 224 10.14 -23.07 -0.53
C LEU A 224 9.38 -22.83 0.78
N MET A 225 8.30 -23.58 1.00
CA MET A 225 7.47 -23.44 2.20
C MET A 225 8.24 -23.85 3.45
N SER A 226 9.00 -24.95 3.39
CA SER A 226 9.88 -25.39 4.48
C SER A 226 10.93 -24.33 4.82
N ALA A 227 11.57 -23.71 3.82
CA ALA A 227 12.57 -22.65 4.02
C ALA A 227 11.96 -21.43 4.73
N MET A 228 10.82 -20.95 4.23
CA MET A 228 10.12 -19.80 4.78
C MET A 228 9.67 -20.05 6.23
N ILE A 229 9.08 -21.22 6.50
CA ILE A 229 8.67 -21.61 7.85
C ILE A 229 9.85 -21.62 8.82
N GLN A 230 10.98 -22.22 8.41
CA GLN A 230 12.18 -22.28 9.23
C GLN A 230 12.76 -20.89 9.49
N GLN A 231 12.76 -20.01 8.49
CA GLN A 231 13.23 -18.65 8.62
C GLN A 231 12.36 -17.83 9.57
N ILE A 232 11.03 -17.92 9.45
CA ILE A 232 10.10 -17.24 10.35
C ILE A 232 10.32 -17.69 11.80
N SER A 233 10.37 -19.00 12.05
CA SER A 233 10.58 -19.54 13.40
C SER A 233 11.90 -19.08 14.02
N GLN A 234 12.97 -18.96 13.22
CA GLN A 234 14.25 -18.46 13.70
C GLN A 234 14.17 -16.96 14.02
N LEU A 235 13.59 -16.15 13.13
CA LEU A 235 13.46 -14.71 13.32
C LEU A 235 12.57 -14.34 14.51
N GLU A 236 11.49 -15.08 14.73
CA GLU A 236 10.62 -14.91 15.91
C GLU A 236 11.35 -15.25 17.20
N GLU A 237 12.14 -16.32 17.23
CA GLU A 237 12.95 -16.66 18.41
C GLU A 237 13.99 -15.58 18.71
N ASP A 238 14.68 -15.09 17.68
CA ASP A 238 15.68 -14.02 17.81
C ASP A 238 15.03 -12.70 18.26
N THR A 239 13.87 -12.35 17.70
CA THR A 239 13.07 -11.18 18.10
C THR A 239 12.61 -11.31 19.55
N ARG A 240 12.10 -12.48 19.95
CA ARG A 240 11.67 -12.76 21.33
C ARG A 240 12.81 -12.61 22.33
N ARG A 241 14.00 -13.13 22.01
CA ARG A 241 15.19 -12.99 22.86
C ARG A 241 15.63 -11.54 22.99
N PHE A 242 15.59 -10.78 21.89
CA PHE A 242 15.94 -9.37 21.90
C PHE A 242 14.91 -8.53 22.67
N GLU A 243 13.62 -8.86 22.56
CA GLU A 243 12.54 -8.20 23.29
C GLU A 243 12.64 -8.42 24.80
N GLN A 244 13.05 -9.62 25.26
CA GLN A 244 13.31 -9.89 26.67
C GLN A 244 14.41 -9.00 27.27
N GLN A 245 15.28 -8.45 26.43
CA GLN A 245 16.37 -7.56 26.83
C GLN A 245 15.96 -6.08 26.79
N ARG A 246 14.66 -5.75 26.61
CA ARG A 246 14.15 -4.38 26.47
C ARG A 246 14.50 -3.43 27.62
N LEU A 247 14.66 -3.94 28.83
CA LEU A 247 15.04 -3.15 30.01
C LEU A 247 16.57 -3.02 30.18
N MET A 248 17.36 -3.73 29.38
CA MET A 248 18.81 -3.71 29.49
C MET A 248 19.42 -2.50 28.76
N PRO A 249 20.50 -1.89 29.31
CA PRO A 249 21.21 -0.82 28.63
C PRO A 249 21.83 -1.36 27.33
N GLY A 250 21.59 -0.67 26.22
CA GLY A 250 22.04 -1.09 24.88
C GLY A 250 20.92 -1.64 23.99
N TRP A 251 19.71 -1.83 24.52
CA TRP A 251 18.55 -2.10 23.68
C TRP A 251 18.25 -0.90 22.77
N ASN A 252 17.84 -1.19 21.53
CA ASN A 252 17.57 -0.20 20.50
C ASN A 252 16.31 -0.56 19.71
N TYR A 253 15.33 0.35 19.71
CA TYR A 253 14.08 0.16 18.98
C TYR A 253 14.28 -0.02 17.47
N CYS A 254 15.18 0.73 16.82
CA CYS A 254 15.45 0.60 15.39
C CYS A 254 16.02 -0.79 15.04
N GLN A 255 16.82 -1.39 15.92
CA GLN A 255 17.30 -2.78 15.74
C GLN A 255 16.16 -3.79 15.93
N TYR A 256 15.31 -3.60 16.95
CA TYR A 256 14.11 -4.41 17.16
C TYR A 256 13.16 -4.33 15.96
N PHE A 257 12.98 -3.12 15.42
CA PHE A 257 12.17 -2.87 14.24
C PHE A 257 12.65 -3.70 13.05
N ILE A 258 13.94 -3.66 12.72
CA ILE A 258 14.48 -4.41 11.58
C ILE A 258 14.32 -5.93 11.75
N LEU A 259 14.51 -6.43 12.97
CA LEU A 259 14.28 -7.83 13.31
C LEU A 259 12.83 -8.24 13.04
N LYS A 260 11.88 -7.51 13.63
CA LYS A 260 10.45 -7.84 13.51
C LYS A 260 9.88 -7.55 12.12
N GLU A 261 10.38 -6.52 11.45
CA GLU A 261 10.05 -6.23 10.04
C GLU A 261 10.48 -7.38 9.12
N SER A 262 11.61 -8.03 9.39
CA SER A 262 12.06 -9.16 8.57
C SER A 262 11.10 -10.36 8.65
N ILE A 263 10.40 -10.53 9.78
CA ILE A 263 9.31 -11.51 9.92
C ILE A 263 8.13 -11.08 9.03
N ALA A 264 7.67 -9.84 9.16
CA ALA A 264 6.57 -9.29 8.36
C ALA A 264 6.85 -9.41 6.85
N PHE A 265 8.08 -9.12 6.42
CA PHE A 265 8.51 -9.25 5.04
C PHE A 265 8.49 -10.71 4.55
N THR A 266 8.84 -11.67 5.40
CA THR A 266 8.79 -13.09 5.04
C THR A 266 7.34 -13.55 4.86
N TYR A 267 6.42 -13.07 5.70
CA TYR A 267 4.98 -13.28 5.51
C TYR A 267 4.45 -12.59 4.24
N GLU A 268 4.89 -11.37 3.94
CA GLU A 268 4.55 -10.65 2.71
C GLU A 268 4.98 -11.44 1.46
N LEU A 269 6.20 -11.99 1.45
CA LEU A 269 6.70 -12.85 0.38
C LEU A 269 5.89 -14.15 0.21
N ALA A 270 5.35 -14.67 1.30
CA ALA A 270 4.44 -15.81 1.31
C ALA A 270 2.98 -15.42 1.03
N LYS A 271 2.71 -14.14 0.78
CA LYS A 271 1.37 -13.55 0.56
C LYS A 271 0.40 -13.68 1.75
N PHE A 272 0.95 -13.84 2.95
CA PHE A 272 0.22 -13.79 4.22
C PHE A 272 0.16 -12.35 4.72
N TYR A 273 -0.62 -11.52 4.02
CA TYR A 273 -0.64 -10.08 4.28
C TYR A 273 -1.32 -9.72 5.61
N GLU A 274 -2.28 -10.51 6.09
CA GLU A 274 -2.91 -10.29 7.41
C GLU A 274 -1.89 -10.48 8.54
N GLU A 275 -1.09 -11.56 8.48
CA GLU A 275 -0.01 -11.83 9.42
C GLU A 275 1.09 -10.78 9.34
N ALA A 276 1.48 -10.38 8.12
CA ALA A 276 2.43 -9.30 7.93
C ALA A 276 1.93 -7.98 8.55
N LEU A 277 0.65 -7.66 8.36
CA LEU A 277 0.03 -6.44 8.89
C LEU A 277 0.00 -6.44 10.42
N LEU A 278 -0.30 -7.59 11.05
CA LEU A 278 -0.28 -7.73 12.51
C LEU A 278 1.09 -7.35 13.09
N HIS A 279 2.19 -7.80 12.47
CA HIS A 279 3.53 -7.45 12.92
C HIS A 279 3.82 -5.95 12.81
N TYR A 280 3.33 -5.27 11.78
CA TYR A 280 3.45 -3.81 11.66
C TYR A 280 2.58 -3.06 12.69
N ASP A 281 1.38 -3.55 12.98
CA ASP A 281 0.51 -2.98 14.02
C ASP A 281 1.14 -3.14 15.42
N GLU A 282 1.75 -4.29 15.70
CA GLU A 282 2.52 -4.50 16.94
C GLU A 282 3.76 -3.61 17.02
N LEU A 283 4.44 -3.38 15.88
CA LEU A 283 5.58 -2.45 15.81
C LEU A 283 5.15 -1.02 16.13
N GLU A 284 4.00 -0.58 15.61
CA GLU A 284 3.42 0.73 15.91
C GLU A 284 3.10 0.86 17.41
N ALA A 285 2.40 -0.13 17.98
CA ALA A 285 2.07 -0.13 19.40
C ALA A 285 3.34 -0.08 20.27
N THR A 286 4.35 -0.88 19.90
CA THR A 286 5.64 -0.91 20.62
C THR A 286 6.39 0.42 20.48
N PHE A 287 6.30 1.08 19.33
CA PHE A 287 6.88 2.41 19.12
C PHE A 287 6.28 3.42 20.11
N HIS A 288 4.95 3.51 20.20
CA HIS A 288 4.29 4.44 21.11
C HIS A 288 4.60 4.11 22.58
N GLN A 289 4.63 2.83 22.94
CA GLN A 289 4.99 2.42 24.29
C GLN A 289 6.42 2.85 24.63
N THR A 290 7.36 2.61 23.72
CA THR A 290 8.78 2.98 23.91
C THR A 290 8.95 4.49 23.98
N LEU A 291 8.25 5.24 23.12
CA LEU A 291 8.26 6.70 23.12
C LEU A 291 7.81 7.27 24.47
N ASN A 292 6.79 6.67 25.09
CA ASN A 292 6.28 7.09 26.39
C ASN A 292 7.20 6.70 27.55
N GLU A 293 7.85 5.53 27.49
CA GLU A 293 8.69 5.01 28.58
C GLU A 293 10.12 5.55 28.57
N GLN A 294 10.74 5.64 27.39
CA GLN A 294 12.17 5.92 27.21
C GLN A 294 12.44 7.12 26.29
N GLY A 295 11.39 7.72 25.71
CA GLY A 295 11.54 8.75 24.68
C GLY A 295 11.96 8.18 23.33
N ALA A 296 12.61 9.00 22.50
CA ALA A 296 13.07 8.63 21.16
C ALA A 296 14.61 8.73 21.00
N PRO A 297 15.43 8.13 21.90
CA PRO A 297 16.88 8.34 21.88
C PRO A 297 17.60 7.76 20.65
N TRP A 298 16.97 6.82 19.93
CA TRP A 298 17.53 6.19 18.73
C TRP A 298 17.08 6.84 17.42
N PHE A 299 16.28 7.91 17.51
CA PHE A 299 15.86 8.70 16.36
C PHE A 299 16.67 9.99 16.31
N HIS A 300 17.02 10.43 15.10
CA HIS A 300 17.89 11.60 14.96
C HIS A 300 17.20 12.89 15.42
N LYS A 301 16.04 13.21 14.84
CA LYS A 301 15.20 14.40 15.11
C LYS A 301 13.74 14.09 14.77
N PHE A 302 12.83 15.06 15.00
CA PHE A 302 11.44 14.92 14.58
C PHE A 302 11.29 14.74 13.06
N GLY A 303 11.92 15.59 12.23
CA GLY A 303 11.82 15.51 10.76
C GLY A 303 10.74 16.42 10.15
N GLY A 304 10.38 16.20 8.88
CA GLY A 304 9.37 16.98 8.16
C GLY A 304 9.84 18.38 7.73
N VAL A 305 11.12 18.51 7.43
CA VAL A 305 11.78 19.80 7.11
C VAL A 305 12.39 19.81 5.72
N GLU A 306 12.48 18.66 5.06
CA GLU A 306 13.02 18.58 3.70
C GLU A 306 11.95 19.02 2.69
N THR A 307 12.39 19.61 1.61
CA THR A 307 11.50 20.01 0.52
C THR A 307 10.75 18.79 0.00
N GLY A 308 9.43 18.89 -0.06
CA GLY A 308 8.53 17.83 -0.47
C GLY A 308 8.13 16.81 0.60
N ASP A 309 8.57 16.97 1.85
CA ASP A 309 8.03 16.19 2.97
C ASP A 309 6.53 16.47 3.22
N ASP A 310 5.99 17.57 2.69
CA ASP A 310 4.59 17.96 2.81
C ASP A 310 3.66 17.31 1.77
N TYR A 311 4.19 16.60 0.78
CA TYR A 311 3.38 15.90 -0.24
C TYR A 311 3.85 14.47 -0.54
N ILE A 312 4.43 13.80 0.48
CA ILE A 312 4.93 12.44 0.34
C ILE A 312 3.82 11.48 -0.08
N ASP A 313 4.01 10.78 -1.21
CA ASP A 313 3.21 9.61 -1.53
C ASP A 313 3.54 8.47 -0.54
N ILE A 314 2.61 8.21 0.39
CA ILE A 314 2.76 7.17 1.42
C ILE A 314 2.93 5.76 0.85
N PHE A 315 2.56 5.54 -0.42
CA PHE A 315 2.71 4.25 -1.09
C PHE A 315 4.09 4.10 -1.77
N SER A 316 4.84 5.20 -1.91
CA SER A 316 6.18 5.22 -2.50
C SER A 316 7.26 4.99 -1.42
N LEU A 317 7.51 3.72 -1.12
CA LEU A 317 8.43 3.27 -0.07
C LEU A 317 9.92 3.39 -0.42
N ASP A 318 10.25 3.76 -1.66
CA ASP A 318 11.58 3.87 -2.23
C ASP A 318 12.11 5.31 -2.34
N ARG A 319 11.27 6.31 -2.05
CA ARG A 319 11.63 7.74 -2.12
C ARG A 319 12.90 8.08 -1.32
N LYS A 320 13.00 7.56 -0.10
CA LYS A 320 14.18 7.67 0.76
C LYS A 320 14.66 6.25 1.07
N PRO A 321 15.97 6.03 1.32
CA PRO A 321 16.47 4.75 1.78
C PRO A 321 16.11 4.52 3.26
N TYR A 322 14.81 4.51 3.58
CA TYR A 322 14.28 4.48 4.95
C TYR A 322 14.91 3.36 5.78
N ARG A 323 15.07 2.19 5.16
CA ARG A 323 15.69 1.04 5.84
C ARG A 323 17.14 1.28 6.22
N ASP A 324 17.94 1.85 5.32
CA ASP A 324 19.35 2.16 5.61
C ASP A 324 19.43 3.23 6.70
N LEU A 325 18.53 4.21 6.68
CA LEU A 325 18.41 5.23 7.73
C LEU A 325 18.02 4.62 9.08
N ILE A 326 17.14 3.61 9.11
CA ILE A 326 16.78 2.88 10.35
C ILE A 326 17.99 2.10 10.88
N ILE A 327 18.69 1.36 10.00
CA ILE A 327 19.88 0.56 10.38
C ILE A 327 20.98 1.47 10.96
N GLN A 328 21.16 2.66 10.39
CA GLN A 328 22.16 3.65 10.82
C GLN A 328 21.70 4.49 12.03
N ASN A 329 20.46 4.32 12.51
CA ASN A 329 19.82 5.18 13.52
C ASN A 329 19.80 6.67 13.14
N GLN A 330 19.66 6.96 11.85
CA GLN A 330 19.62 8.32 11.30
C GLN A 330 18.20 8.73 10.86
N ILE A 331 17.25 7.80 10.86
CA ILE A 331 15.85 8.10 10.50
C ILE A 331 15.23 9.10 11.47
N THR A 332 14.41 10.01 10.93
CA THR A 332 13.61 10.95 11.73
C THR A 332 12.33 10.28 12.23
N ILE A 333 11.72 10.82 13.28
CA ILE A 333 10.44 10.31 13.80
C ILE A 333 9.35 10.40 12.71
N PHE A 334 9.30 11.51 11.98
CA PHE A 334 8.38 11.75 10.89
C PHE A 334 8.56 10.73 9.78
N ASP A 335 9.77 10.60 9.22
CA ASP A 335 10.05 9.65 8.14
C ASP A 335 9.74 8.20 8.56
N PHE A 336 10.04 7.85 9.82
CA PHE A 336 9.73 6.51 10.35
C PHE A 336 8.22 6.26 10.44
N ARG A 337 7.46 7.23 10.96
CA ARG A 337 5.99 7.13 11.08
C ARG A 337 5.33 7.03 9.71
N GLU A 338 5.76 7.84 8.75
CA GLU A 338 5.30 7.77 7.36
C GLU A 338 5.62 6.41 6.73
N TYR A 339 6.87 5.93 6.87
CA TYR A 339 7.28 4.62 6.32
C TYR A 339 6.45 3.48 6.91
N LEU A 340 6.32 3.42 8.24
CA LEU A 340 5.53 2.39 8.92
C LEU A 340 4.07 2.41 8.47
N PHE A 341 3.47 3.60 8.42
CA PHE A 341 2.09 3.77 7.98
C PHE A 341 1.89 3.39 6.50
N GLY A 342 2.85 3.76 5.64
CA GLY A 342 2.90 3.37 4.24
C GLY A 342 2.95 1.84 4.07
N ARG A 343 3.78 1.13 4.86
CA ARG A 343 3.84 -0.34 4.87
C ARG A 343 2.48 -0.96 5.23
N GLN A 344 1.82 -0.47 6.27
CA GLN A 344 0.48 -0.93 6.65
C GLN A 344 -0.53 -0.71 5.52
N CYS A 345 -0.56 0.49 4.91
CA CYS A 345 -1.49 0.81 3.83
C CYS A 345 -1.26 -0.04 2.58
N CYS A 346 0.00 -0.28 2.18
CA CYS A 346 0.33 -1.17 1.08
C CYS A 346 -0.18 -2.59 1.32
N LEU A 347 -0.01 -3.15 2.52
CA LEU A 347 -0.50 -4.48 2.86
C LEU A 347 -2.03 -4.58 2.85
N ILE A 348 -2.73 -3.55 3.33
CA ILE A 348 -4.20 -3.52 3.32
C ILE A 348 -4.74 -3.38 1.89
N LEU A 349 -4.06 -2.61 1.03
CA LEU A 349 -4.39 -2.60 -0.40
C LEU A 349 -4.22 -4.01 -0.99
N LEU A 350 -3.13 -4.72 -0.68
CA LEU A 350 -2.93 -6.09 -1.13
C LEU A 350 -3.97 -7.11 -0.59
N LEU A 351 -4.66 -6.76 0.50
CA LEU A 351 -5.84 -7.45 1.03
C LEU A 351 -7.16 -7.00 0.37
N GLU A 352 -7.08 -6.22 -0.72
CA GLU A 352 -8.23 -5.74 -1.51
C GLU A 352 -9.25 -4.95 -0.66
N SER A 353 -8.77 -4.29 0.39
CA SER A 353 -9.62 -3.62 1.40
C SER A 353 -9.41 -2.10 1.41
N PRO A 354 -9.80 -1.36 0.34
CA PRO A 354 -9.55 0.09 0.22
C PRO A 354 -10.30 0.91 1.29
N ALA A 355 -11.44 0.42 1.79
CA ALA A 355 -12.18 1.04 2.89
C ALA A 355 -11.33 1.11 4.18
N ASP A 356 -10.64 0.03 4.51
CA ASP A 356 -9.80 -0.03 5.71
C ASP A 356 -8.59 0.90 5.60
N VAL A 357 -8.01 1.06 4.40
CA VAL A 357 -6.98 2.07 4.14
C VAL A 357 -7.50 3.47 4.43
N CYS A 358 -8.71 3.80 3.96
CA CYS A 358 -9.31 5.10 4.21
C CYS A 358 -9.56 5.34 5.71
N GLN A 359 -10.09 4.35 6.42
CA GLN A 359 -10.35 4.45 7.86
C GLN A 359 -9.04 4.60 8.68
N ARG A 360 -8.00 3.82 8.34
CA ARG A 360 -6.69 3.94 8.99
C ARG A 360 -6.03 5.28 8.67
N THR A 361 -6.11 5.75 7.43
CA THR A 361 -5.62 7.08 7.01
C THR A 361 -6.29 8.19 7.80
N LYS A 362 -7.62 8.15 7.96
CA LYS A 362 -8.34 9.13 8.79
C LYS A 362 -7.82 9.15 10.22
N THR A 363 -7.66 7.97 10.83
CA THR A 363 -7.21 7.83 12.22
C THR A 363 -5.77 8.33 12.37
N PHE A 364 -4.88 7.94 11.46
CA PHE A 364 -3.49 8.39 11.42
C PHE A 364 -3.39 9.90 11.21
N ALA A 365 -4.11 10.47 10.24
CA ALA A 365 -4.12 11.90 9.97
C ALA A 365 -4.57 12.70 11.20
N VAL A 366 -5.63 12.30 11.89
CA VAL A 366 -6.13 12.99 13.10
C VAL A 366 -5.14 12.86 14.27
N THR A 367 -4.58 11.67 14.50
CA THR A 367 -3.65 11.45 15.61
C THR A 367 -2.32 12.14 15.38
N PHE A 368 -1.72 11.97 14.20
CA PHE A 368 -0.44 12.56 13.86
C PHE A 368 -0.51 14.08 13.66
N SER A 369 -1.67 14.62 13.24
CA SER A 369 -1.97 16.05 13.25
C SER A 369 -1.77 16.72 14.61
N LYS A 370 -2.03 16.00 15.72
CA LYS A 370 -1.74 16.49 17.07
C LYS A 370 -0.24 16.59 17.29
N THR A 371 0.50 15.52 16.99
CA THR A 371 1.97 15.51 17.06
C THR A 371 2.59 16.63 16.19
N LEU A 372 2.12 16.83 14.96
CA LEU A 372 2.59 17.93 14.10
C LEU A 372 2.30 19.32 14.70
N THR A 373 1.27 19.44 15.54
CA THR A 373 0.96 20.70 16.24
C THR A 373 1.95 20.93 17.38
N ASP A 374 2.31 19.88 18.12
CA ASP A 374 3.30 19.95 19.20
C ASP A 374 4.69 20.37 18.67
N TYR A 375 5.02 19.96 17.44
CA TYR A 375 6.27 20.29 16.76
C TYR A 375 6.15 21.46 15.73
N LYS A 376 5.09 22.27 15.82
CA LYS A 376 4.82 23.37 14.85
C LYS A 376 5.98 24.35 14.67
N VAL A 377 6.77 24.61 15.71
CA VAL A 377 7.90 25.56 15.67
C VAL A 377 9.04 25.07 14.76
N SER A 378 9.26 23.75 14.69
CA SER A 378 10.29 23.16 13.84
C SER A 378 9.84 22.92 12.40
N LEU A 379 8.53 22.98 12.14
CA LEU A 379 7.95 22.65 10.84
C LEU A 379 7.76 23.90 9.97
N PRO A 380 7.83 23.76 8.64
CA PRO A 380 7.56 24.87 7.74
C PRO A 380 6.13 25.43 7.90
N ARG A 381 5.93 26.72 7.58
CA ARG A 381 4.59 27.33 7.63
C ARG A 381 3.65 26.60 6.68
N ASN A 382 2.42 26.34 7.14
CA ASN A 382 1.40 25.56 6.43
C ASN A 382 1.75 24.09 6.15
N PHE A 383 2.86 23.56 6.68
CA PHE A 383 3.28 22.17 6.47
C PHE A 383 2.18 21.19 6.86
N LYS A 384 1.60 21.35 8.06
CA LYS A 384 0.54 20.48 8.58
C LYS A 384 -0.66 20.42 7.62
N GLU A 385 -1.13 21.57 7.15
CA GLU A 385 -2.29 21.64 6.26
C GLU A 385 -1.98 21.01 4.89
N SER A 386 -0.80 21.29 4.33
CA SER A 386 -0.34 20.69 3.07
C SER A 386 -0.18 19.17 3.20
N TRP A 387 0.43 18.70 4.28
CA TRP A 387 0.65 17.28 4.54
C TRP A 387 -0.65 16.50 4.70
N ILE A 388 -1.60 16.98 5.52
CA ILE A 388 -2.91 16.31 5.67
C ILE A 388 -3.67 16.29 4.33
N TYR A 389 -3.65 17.39 3.57
CA TYR A 389 -4.26 17.44 2.25
C TYR A 389 -3.66 16.38 1.32
N SER A 390 -2.33 16.34 1.22
CA SER A 390 -1.61 15.43 0.34
C SER A 390 -1.87 13.96 0.71
N LEU A 391 -1.77 13.64 2.01
CA LEU A 391 -2.06 12.32 2.56
C LEU A 391 -3.46 11.85 2.16
N CYS A 392 -4.48 12.65 2.42
CA CYS A 392 -5.87 12.29 2.11
C CYS A 392 -6.09 12.15 0.60
N MET A 393 -5.55 13.06 -0.22
CA MET A 393 -5.72 13.01 -1.68
C MET A 393 -5.00 11.82 -2.33
N GLN A 394 -3.78 11.50 -1.91
CA GLN A 394 -3.04 10.36 -2.45
C GLN A 394 -3.68 9.03 -2.05
N THR A 395 -4.14 8.89 -0.79
CA THR A 395 -4.92 7.73 -0.37
C THR A 395 -6.18 7.58 -1.22
N VAL A 396 -6.96 8.64 -1.42
CA VAL A 396 -8.17 8.56 -2.25
C VAL A 396 -7.83 8.17 -3.68
N ARG A 397 -6.82 8.76 -4.32
CA ARG A 397 -6.40 8.42 -5.70
C ARG A 397 -6.02 6.95 -5.83
N LYS A 398 -5.22 6.42 -4.91
CA LYS A 398 -4.78 5.01 -4.94
C LYS A 398 -5.93 4.05 -4.64
N CYS A 399 -6.75 4.36 -3.64
CA CYS A 399 -7.93 3.55 -3.34
C CYS A 399 -8.96 3.58 -4.47
N ASP A 400 -9.19 4.72 -5.12
CA ASP A 400 -10.11 4.84 -6.27
C ASP A 400 -9.63 3.96 -7.43
N ALA A 401 -8.32 3.97 -7.73
CA ALA A 401 -7.73 3.13 -8.77
C ALA A 401 -7.94 1.63 -8.49
N VAL A 402 -7.79 1.20 -7.24
CA VAL A 402 -8.03 -0.19 -6.83
C VAL A 402 -9.52 -0.52 -6.83
N PHE A 403 -10.35 0.34 -6.24
CA PHE A 403 -11.80 0.15 -6.13
C PHE A 403 -12.48 0.02 -7.50
N ASN A 404 -12.03 0.79 -8.50
CA ASN A 404 -12.55 0.73 -9.87
C ASN A 404 -12.27 -0.59 -10.60
N VAL A 405 -11.28 -1.37 -10.13
CA VAL A 405 -10.92 -2.68 -10.70
C VAL A 405 -11.60 -3.81 -9.94
N LEU A 406 -11.86 -3.63 -8.63
CA LEU A 406 -12.47 -4.65 -7.78
C LEU A 406 -13.98 -4.74 -7.99
N THR A 407 -14.50 -5.97 -7.97
CA THR A 407 -15.95 -6.21 -7.92
C THR A 407 -16.36 -6.43 -6.47
N MET A 408 -16.92 -5.40 -5.84
CA MET A 408 -17.26 -5.43 -4.41
C MET A 408 -18.78 -5.51 -4.17
N PRO A 409 -19.24 -6.17 -3.10
CA PRO A 409 -20.63 -6.10 -2.67
C PRO A 409 -21.07 -4.66 -2.36
N GLU A 410 -22.34 -4.35 -2.62
CA GLU A 410 -22.92 -3.00 -2.46
C GLU A 410 -22.71 -2.44 -1.05
N ALA A 411 -22.84 -3.27 -0.01
CA ALA A 411 -22.62 -2.83 1.38
C ALA A 411 -21.17 -2.36 1.63
N ILE A 412 -20.16 -3.05 1.07
CA ILE A 412 -18.76 -2.69 1.23
C ILE A 412 -18.43 -1.45 0.39
N ALA A 413 -19.00 -1.36 -0.82
CA ALA A 413 -18.91 -0.17 -1.66
C ALA A 413 -19.48 1.08 -0.96
N GLN A 414 -20.63 0.95 -0.30
CA GLN A 414 -21.25 2.05 0.45
C GLN A 414 -20.36 2.52 1.61
N VAL A 415 -19.73 1.59 2.35
CA VAL A 415 -18.77 1.90 3.41
C VAL A 415 -17.56 2.63 2.84
N TYR A 416 -17.00 2.13 1.73
CA TYR A 416 -15.88 2.76 1.05
C TYR A 416 -16.21 4.20 0.63
N GLU A 417 -17.33 4.43 -0.07
CA GLU A 417 -17.75 5.78 -0.49
C GLU A 417 -17.93 6.73 0.70
N SER A 418 -18.41 6.22 1.83
CA SER A 418 -18.55 7.01 3.05
C SER A 418 -17.21 7.46 3.62
N LEU A 419 -16.21 6.57 3.66
CA LEU A 419 -14.88 6.84 4.22
C LEU A 419 -14.04 7.69 3.26
N ARG A 420 -14.17 7.42 1.96
CA ARG A 420 -13.62 8.24 0.88
C ARG A 420 -14.11 9.68 0.98
N ALA A 421 -15.43 9.89 1.16
CA ALA A 421 -16.01 11.22 1.33
C ALA A 421 -15.49 11.94 2.59
N GLU A 422 -15.26 11.22 3.69
CA GLU A 422 -14.68 11.79 4.90
C GLU A 422 -13.23 12.26 4.70
N LEU A 423 -12.41 11.50 3.97
CA LEU A 423 -11.04 11.93 3.63
C LEU A 423 -11.06 13.17 2.73
N LEU A 424 -11.93 13.20 1.71
CA LEU A 424 -12.09 14.38 0.85
C LEU A 424 -12.56 15.60 1.65
N GLN A 425 -13.46 15.41 2.62
CA GLN A 425 -13.86 16.46 3.55
C GLN A 425 -12.67 16.96 4.40
N MET A 426 -11.79 16.07 4.88
CA MET A 426 -10.57 16.46 5.59
C MET A 426 -9.62 17.29 4.71
N SER A 427 -9.43 16.90 3.45
CA SER A 427 -8.67 17.67 2.46
C SER A 427 -9.28 19.06 2.25
N LYS A 428 -10.60 19.12 2.07
CA LYS A 428 -11.35 20.38 1.92
C LYS A 428 -11.16 21.31 3.12
N PHE A 429 -11.21 20.79 4.34
CA PHE A 429 -10.97 21.60 5.53
C PHE A 429 -9.54 22.14 5.60
N GLN A 430 -8.54 21.43 5.06
CA GLN A 430 -7.20 22.00 4.96
C GLN A 430 -7.13 23.13 3.93
N LEU A 431 -7.85 22.99 2.80
CA LEU A 431 -7.99 24.08 1.83
C LEU A 431 -8.66 25.32 2.44
N ASP A 432 -9.70 25.15 3.28
CA ASP A 432 -10.30 26.29 4.00
C ASP A 432 -9.26 27.02 4.85
N ARG A 433 -8.46 26.28 5.61
CA ARG A 433 -7.44 26.85 6.50
C ARG A 433 -6.34 27.58 5.73
N ILE A 434 -5.91 27.02 4.60
CA ILE A 434 -4.96 27.67 3.68
C ILE A 434 -5.60 28.92 3.06
N GLY A 435 -6.82 28.81 2.56
CA GLY A 435 -7.56 29.90 1.92
C GLY A 435 -7.82 31.07 2.86
N ILE A 436 -8.17 30.84 4.13
CA ILE A 436 -8.37 31.90 5.14
C ILE A 436 -7.06 32.65 5.38
N ARG A 437 -5.93 31.93 5.52
CA ARG A 437 -4.60 32.55 5.74
C ARG A 437 -4.14 33.41 4.55
N ILE A 438 -4.45 32.97 3.33
CA ILE A 438 -4.11 33.69 2.08
C ILE A 438 -5.18 34.75 1.74
N LYS A 439 -6.24 34.88 2.57
CA LYS A 439 -7.40 35.77 2.35
C LYS A 439 -8.15 35.46 1.04
N MET A 440 -8.14 34.19 0.62
CA MET A 440 -8.88 33.65 -0.51
C MET A 440 -10.27 33.10 -0.14
N CYS A 441 -10.55 32.89 1.15
CA CYS A 441 -11.91 32.64 1.64
C CYS A 441 -12.12 33.34 3.00
N GLU A 442 -13.35 33.74 3.27
CA GLU A 442 -13.77 34.20 4.60
C GLU A 442 -14.49 33.07 5.33
N ASN A 443 -14.45 33.13 6.66
CA ASN A 443 -14.76 32.03 7.58
C ASN A 443 -16.11 31.36 7.23
N PRO A 444 -16.13 30.11 6.76
CA PRO A 444 -17.35 29.32 6.71
C PRO A 444 -17.88 29.20 8.15
N LEU A 445 -19.20 29.28 8.34
CA LEU A 445 -19.88 29.35 9.65
C LEU A 445 -19.55 28.23 10.65
N PHE A 446 -18.69 27.27 10.31
CA PHE A 446 -18.38 26.06 11.08
C PHE A 446 -16.89 25.75 11.26
N VAL A 447 -15.95 26.61 10.84
CA VAL A 447 -14.55 26.41 11.22
C VAL A 447 -14.40 26.91 12.66
N ASP A 448 -14.20 25.96 13.57
CA ASP A 448 -14.02 26.16 15.00
C ASP A 448 -13.25 27.45 15.30
N SER A 449 -13.97 28.46 15.81
CA SER A 449 -13.52 29.85 16.00
C SER A 449 -12.37 29.98 17.03
N LEU A 450 -11.88 28.85 17.54
CA LEU A 450 -10.85 28.76 18.58
C LEU A 450 -9.42 28.60 18.03
N ALA A 451 -9.23 28.40 16.72
CA ALA A 451 -7.90 28.16 16.14
C ALA A 451 -7.28 29.37 15.38
N LEU A 452 -7.96 30.53 15.33
CA LEU A 452 -7.56 31.68 14.50
C LEU A 452 -6.92 32.85 15.27
N THR A 453 -6.54 32.68 16.53
CA THR A 453 -5.72 33.67 17.25
C THR A 453 -4.23 33.33 17.16
N ASP A 454 -3.66 33.40 15.96
CA ASP A 454 -2.21 33.58 15.78
C ASP A 454 -2.01 34.82 14.90
N SER A 455 -2.29 35.99 15.48
CA SER A 455 -1.94 37.28 14.91
C SER A 455 -0.46 37.58 15.19
N THR A 456 0.45 36.85 14.54
CA THR A 456 1.82 37.34 14.38
C THR A 456 1.90 38.12 13.06
N GLN A 457 2.29 39.38 13.19
CA GLN A 457 2.35 40.37 12.14
C GLN A 457 3.17 39.86 10.95
N ALA A 458 2.51 39.78 9.79
CA ALA A 458 3.14 39.46 8.52
C ALA A 458 4.10 40.59 8.13
N THR A 459 5.39 40.37 8.33
CA THR A 459 6.42 41.06 7.56
C THR A 459 6.51 40.35 6.19
N SER A 460 6.23 41.13 5.16
CA SER A 460 6.30 40.75 3.75
C SER A 460 7.75 40.40 3.36
N ALA A 461 8.07 39.10 3.18
CA ALA A 461 9.05 38.52 2.23
C ALA A 461 9.51 37.08 2.59
N GLU A 462 8.61 36.16 2.95
CA GLU A 462 8.93 34.73 3.01
C GLU A 462 7.88 33.96 2.22
N THR A 463 8.20 33.64 0.97
CA THR A 463 7.37 32.82 0.10
C THR A 463 7.06 31.47 0.74
N CYS A 464 5.80 31.06 0.58
CA CYS A 464 5.14 29.83 1.00
C CYS A 464 6.06 28.58 0.95
N PHE A 465 6.22 27.87 2.07
CA PHE A 465 6.98 26.61 2.18
C PHE A 465 6.19 25.36 1.75
N ILE A 466 5.07 25.51 1.04
CA ILE A 466 4.30 24.38 0.50
C ILE A 466 5.04 23.90 -0.75
N SER A 467 5.40 22.63 -0.81
CA SER A 467 6.08 22.04 -1.97
C SER A 467 5.10 21.31 -2.90
N ASN A 468 3.88 21.04 -2.44
CA ASN A 468 2.87 20.36 -3.25
C ASN A 468 2.52 21.16 -4.53
N PRO A 469 2.72 20.61 -5.74
CA PRO A 469 2.50 21.33 -6.99
C PRO A 469 1.03 21.69 -7.22
N GLU A 470 0.08 20.83 -6.81
CA GLU A 470 -1.36 21.07 -6.96
C GLU A 470 -1.81 22.25 -6.08
N LEU A 471 -1.32 22.31 -4.84
CA LEU A 471 -1.60 23.43 -3.94
C LEU A 471 -0.90 24.71 -4.40
N LEU A 472 0.33 24.62 -4.92
CA LEU A 472 1.03 25.79 -5.48
C LEU A 472 0.28 26.38 -6.69
N LEU A 473 -0.22 25.52 -7.58
CA LEU A 473 -1.06 25.94 -8.70
C LEU A 473 -2.38 26.54 -8.22
N ALA A 474 -3.01 25.95 -7.21
CA ALA A 474 -4.24 26.48 -6.63
C ALA A 474 -4.02 27.87 -6.01
N ILE A 475 -2.91 28.08 -5.28
CA ILE A 475 -2.59 29.35 -4.63
C ILE A 475 -2.19 30.44 -5.64
N SER A 476 -1.78 30.08 -6.86
CA SER A 476 -1.37 31.06 -7.89
C SER A 476 -2.50 31.95 -8.40
N SER A 477 -3.75 31.47 -8.37
CA SER A 477 -4.92 32.21 -8.87
C SER A 477 -6.16 31.87 -8.06
N ILE A 478 -7.00 32.89 -7.85
CA ILE A 478 -8.31 32.73 -7.20
C ILE A 478 -9.20 31.73 -7.96
N GLU A 479 -9.13 31.73 -9.29
CA GLU A 479 -9.91 30.82 -10.13
C GLU A 479 -9.43 29.37 -9.97
N ASN A 480 -8.10 29.16 -9.96
CA ASN A 480 -7.52 27.83 -9.76
C ASN A 480 -7.86 27.26 -8.38
N PHE A 481 -7.77 28.10 -7.34
CA PHE A 481 -8.21 27.72 -6.00
C PHE A 481 -9.70 27.35 -5.99
N GLY A 482 -10.54 28.13 -6.66
CA GLY A 482 -11.97 27.87 -6.77
C GLY A 482 -12.29 26.56 -7.48
N ASN A 483 -11.63 26.29 -8.59
CA ASN A 483 -11.78 25.05 -9.36
C ASN A 483 -11.41 23.83 -8.51
N LEU A 484 -10.28 23.88 -7.80
CA LEU A 484 -9.86 22.80 -6.91
C LEU A 484 -10.83 22.60 -5.74
N TYR A 485 -11.24 23.70 -5.11
CA TYR A 485 -12.19 23.69 -3.99
C TYR A 485 -13.54 23.12 -4.39
N GLN A 486 -14.10 23.56 -5.53
CA GLN A 486 -15.34 23.05 -6.09
C GLN A 486 -15.21 21.56 -6.45
N HIS A 487 -14.11 21.17 -7.10
CA HIS A 487 -13.87 19.79 -7.50
C HIS A 487 -13.90 18.83 -6.29
N ILE A 488 -13.10 19.11 -5.26
CA ILE A 488 -13.01 18.26 -4.06
C ILE A 488 -14.33 18.25 -3.30
N THR A 489 -14.99 19.40 -3.18
CA THR A 489 -16.29 19.48 -2.49
C THR A 489 -17.36 18.65 -3.21
N ASN A 490 -17.40 18.71 -4.54
CA ASN A 490 -18.34 17.92 -5.33
C ASN A 490 -18.07 16.41 -5.23
N LEU A 491 -16.81 15.99 -5.26
CA LEU A 491 -16.45 14.57 -5.06
C LEU A 491 -16.87 14.07 -3.67
N ALA A 492 -16.68 14.88 -2.63
CA ALA A 492 -17.10 14.54 -1.27
C ALA A 492 -18.63 14.46 -1.14
N VAL A 493 -19.35 15.40 -1.76
CA VAL A 493 -20.82 15.39 -1.83
C VAL A 493 -21.32 14.11 -2.51
N GLN A 494 -20.73 13.72 -3.65
CA GLN A 494 -21.08 12.50 -4.36
C GLN A 494 -20.93 11.26 -3.47
N GLY A 495 -19.78 11.09 -2.79
CA GLY A 495 -19.56 9.97 -1.89
C GLY A 495 -20.50 9.96 -0.67
N PHE A 496 -20.82 11.12 -0.09
CA PHE A 496 -21.82 11.21 0.98
C PHE A 496 -23.24 10.91 0.51
N THR A 497 -23.61 11.28 -0.71
CA THR A 497 -24.91 10.93 -1.28
C THR A 497 -25.01 9.44 -1.60
N ALA A 498 -23.95 8.84 -2.18
CA ALA A 498 -23.88 7.41 -2.47
C ALA A 498 -23.95 6.56 -1.18
N SER A 499 -23.35 7.05 -0.09
CA SER A 499 -23.42 6.38 1.22
C SER A 499 -24.73 6.62 1.99
N GLY A 500 -25.68 7.41 1.49
CA GLY A 500 -26.92 7.75 2.18
C GLY A 500 -26.76 8.78 3.32
N ARG A 501 -25.58 9.37 3.48
CA ARG A 501 -25.28 10.41 4.49
C ARG A 501 -25.63 11.81 4.00
N PHE A 502 -26.90 12.02 3.68
CA PHE A 502 -27.40 13.26 3.07
C PHE A 502 -27.14 14.53 3.90
N ARG A 503 -27.07 14.44 5.24
CA ARG A 503 -26.79 15.61 6.09
C ARG A 503 -25.38 16.17 5.87
N SER A 504 -24.39 15.29 5.78
CA SER A 504 -23.00 15.68 5.49
C SER A 504 -22.87 16.26 4.08
N ALA A 505 -23.58 15.68 3.10
CA ALA A 505 -23.63 16.21 1.74
C ALA A 505 -24.23 17.63 1.69
N LEU A 506 -25.35 17.87 2.39
CA LEU A 506 -25.97 19.20 2.46
C LEU A 506 -25.06 20.22 3.16
N ALA A 507 -24.36 19.83 4.23
CA ALA A 507 -23.40 20.71 4.90
C ALA A 507 -22.28 21.16 3.95
N LEU A 508 -21.71 20.23 3.16
CA LEU A 508 -20.68 20.57 2.17
C LEU A 508 -21.21 21.44 1.02
N GLN A 509 -22.44 21.19 0.57
CA GLN A 509 -23.10 22.06 -0.41
C GLN A 509 -23.30 23.47 0.14
N SER A 510 -23.60 23.59 1.44
CA SER A 510 -23.68 24.87 2.13
C SER A 510 -22.35 25.61 2.11
N ASP A 511 -21.25 24.93 2.45
CA ASP A 511 -19.90 25.49 2.38
C ASP A 511 -19.52 25.97 0.97
N LEU A 512 -19.95 25.25 -0.08
CA LEU A 512 -19.74 25.65 -1.47
C LEU A 512 -20.56 26.89 -1.84
N ALA A 513 -21.82 26.96 -1.41
CA ALA A 513 -22.67 28.13 -1.62
C ALA A 513 -22.12 29.37 -0.91
N PHE A 514 -21.58 29.22 0.30
CA PHE A 514 -20.86 30.29 0.98
C PHE A 514 -19.66 30.77 0.19
N TRP A 515 -18.86 29.84 -0.36
CA TRP A 515 -17.72 30.21 -1.19
C TRP A 515 -18.13 31.06 -2.40
N TYR A 516 -19.19 30.67 -3.13
CA TYR A 516 -19.72 31.47 -4.25
C TYR A 516 -20.22 32.84 -3.81
N PHE A 517 -20.91 32.92 -2.67
CA PHE A 517 -21.41 34.17 -2.11
C PHE A 517 -20.27 35.16 -1.83
N PHE A 518 -19.19 34.70 -1.20
CA PHE A 518 -18.01 35.55 -0.92
C PHE A 518 -17.31 36.01 -2.20
N ARG A 519 -17.38 35.21 -3.27
CA ARG A 519 -16.86 35.58 -4.59
C ARG A 519 -17.82 36.41 -5.43
N LYS A 520 -18.93 36.86 -4.86
CA LYS A 520 -19.99 37.64 -5.54
C LYS A 520 -20.64 36.91 -6.71
N ASN A 521 -20.49 35.59 -6.78
CA ASN A 521 -21.23 34.75 -7.71
C ASN A 521 -22.58 34.40 -7.10
N TYR A 522 -23.45 35.41 -7.01
CA TYR A 522 -24.73 35.30 -6.33
C TYR A 522 -25.72 34.37 -7.05
N GLU A 523 -25.55 34.18 -8.36
CA GLU A 523 -26.41 33.29 -9.16
C GLU A 523 -26.24 31.83 -8.70
N GLN A 524 -25.02 31.30 -8.75
CA GLN A 524 -24.71 29.94 -8.32
C GLN A 524 -24.98 29.73 -6.82
N ALA A 525 -24.70 30.74 -5.98
CA ALA A 525 -25.02 30.66 -4.55
C ALA A 525 -26.54 30.53 -4.31
N SER A 526 -27.36 31.29 -5.05
CA SER A 526 -28.82 31.27 -4.89
C SER A 526 -29.45 29.93 -5.28
N GLU A 527 -28.98 29.30 -6.36
CA GLU A 527 -29.50 28.01 -6.83
C GLU A 527 -29.28 26.90 -5.79
N ILE A 528 -28.08 26.83 -5.20
CA ILE A 528 -27.77 25.81 -4.21
C ILE A 528 -28.57 26.06 -2.92
N TRP A 529 -28.68 27.32 -2.47
CA TRP A 529 -29.44 27.67 -1.27
C TRP A 529 -30.96 27.48 -1.40
N GLU A 530 -31.55 27.70 -2.58
CA GLU A 530 -32.98 27.39 -2.82
C GLU A 530 -33.26 25.90 -2.60
N ILE A 531 -32.43 25.04 -3.19
CA ILE A 531 -32.55 23.58 -3.06
C ILE A 531 -32.37 23.15 -1.59
N MET A 532 -31.43 23.76 -0.87
CA MET A 532 -31.20 23.46 0.54
C MET A 532 -32.34 23.91 1.44
N ALA A 533 -32.87 25.13 1.26
CA ALA A 533 -33.97 25.66 2.07
C ALA A 533 -35.20 24.73 1.99
N PHE A 534 -35.54 24.27 0.79
CA PHE A 534 -36.63 23.31 0.58
C PHE A 534 -36.39 21.99 1.36
N LYS A 535 -35.20 21.39 1.22
CA LYS A 535 -34.85 20.13 1.89
C LYS A 535 -34.76 20.22 3.41
N HIS A 536 -34.36 21.37 3.96
CA HIS A 536 -34.29 21.60 5.41
C HIS A 536 -35.67 21.87 6.02
N SER A 537 -36.57 22.54 5.29
CA SER A 537 -37.98 22.72 5.66
C SER A 537 -38.70 21.39 5.80
N GLU A 538 -38.56 20.48 4.82
CA GLU A 538 -39.18 19.14 4.87
C GLU A 538 -38.74 18.30 6.09
N ARG A 539 -37.54 18.58 6.63
CA ARG A 539 -36.94 17.82 7.74
C ARG A 539 -37.03 18.53 9.10
N GLY A 540 -37.67 19.70 9.17
CA GLY A 540 -37.93 20.44 10.41
C GLY A 540 -36.72 21.20 11.00
N TRP A 541 -35.70 21.54 10.20
CA TRP A 541 -34.49 22.23 10.67
C TRP A 541 -34.58 23.75 10.54
N HIS A 542 -35.54 24.36 11.23
CA HIS A 542 -35.90 25.77 11.05
C HIS A 542 -34.79 26.78 11.37
N PHE A 543 -33.87 26.47 12.29
CA PHE A 543 -32.76 27.38 12.61
C PHE A 543 -31.77 27.53 11.44
N ILE A 544 -31.41 26.41 10.80
CA ILE A 544 -30.49 26.40 9.65
C ILE A 544 -31.19 27.04 8.44
N GLU A 545 -32.47 26.75 8.28
CA GLU A 545 -33.33 27.35 7.26
C GLU A 545 -33.35 28.88 7.35
N ILE A 546 -33.58 29.46 8.54
CA ILE A 546 -33.57 30.93 8.73
C ILE A 546 -32.24 31.55 8.29
N VAL A 547 -31.11 30.95 8.66
CA VAL A 547 -29.77 31.44 8.29
C VAL A 547 -29.56 31.37 6.77
N ILE A 548 -30.00 30.29 6.12
CA ILE A 548 -29.91 30.13 4.66
C ILE A 548 -30.81 31.16 3.97
N ILE A 549 -32.04 31.35 4.45
CA ILE A 549 -33.02 32.30 3.93
C ILE A 549 -32.51 33.75 4.04
N GLU A 550 -31.92 34.14 5.18
CA GLU A 550 -31.34 35.47 5.37
C GLU A 550 -30.24 35.76 4.32
N ARG A 551 -29.42 34.75 4.02
CA ARG A 551 -28.33 34.87 3.04
C ARG A 551 -28.85 34.84 1.60
N LEU A 552 -29.84 34.01 1.31
CA LEU A 552 -30.52 33.96 0.01
C LEU A 552 -31.26 35.28 -0.30
N ALA A 553 -31.87 35.92 0.69
CA ALA A 553 -32.44 37.26 0.55
C ALA A 553 -31.36 38.30 0.18
N LYS A 554 -30.16 38.21 0.76
CA LYS A 554 -29.01 39.06 0.36
C LYS A 554 -28.58 38.79 -1.07
N CYS A 555 -28.49 37.53 -1.53
CA CYS A 555 -28.23 37.22 -2.94
C CYS A 555 -29.25 37.86 -3.87
N TYR A 556 -30.55 37.74 -3.58
CA TYR A 556 -31.60 38.29 -4.43
C TYR A 556 -31.64 39.81 -4.46
N ARG A 557 -31.25 40.46 -3.37
CA ARG A 557 -31.05 41.90 -3.35
C ARG A 557 -29.93 42.33 -4.30
N GLU A 558 -28.77 41.66 -4.27
CA GLU A 558 -27.63 41.97 -5.14
C GLU A 558 -27.89 41.63 -6.62
N LEU A 559 -28.69 40.59 -6.89
CA LEU A 559 -29.12 40.20 -8.25
C LEU A 559 -30.30 41.02 -8.80
N GLY A 560 -30.92 41.89 -7.98
CA GLY A 560 -32.10 42.66 -8.38
C GLY A 560 -33.37 41.83 -8.62
N ARG A 561 -33.42 40.58 -8.16
CA ARG A 561 -34.58 39.66 -8.32
C ARG A 561 -35.59 39.86 -7.19
N PHE A 562 -36.30 40.99 -7.21
CA PHE A 562 -37.25 41.37 -6.16
C PHE A 562 -38.56 40.57 -6.16
N ASP A 563 -38.86 39.78 -7.18
CA ASP A 563 -40.09 38.98 -7.27
C ASP A 563 -40.07 37.77 -6.31
N LYS A 564 -38.87 37.24 -6.01
CA LYS A 564 -38.66 36.13 -5.06
C LYS A 564 -38.38 36.61 -3.63
N TYR A 565 -38.04 37.89 -3.46
CA TYR A 565 -37.68 38.52 -2.19
C TYR A 565 -38.78 38.53 -1.10
N PRO A 566 -40.09 38.71 -1.41
CA PRO A 566 -41.15 38.83 -0.40
C PRO A 566 -41.46 37.52 0.34
N PHE A 567 -41.11 36.37 -0.24
CA PHE A 567 -41.28 35.06 0.40
C PHE A 567 -40.26 34.83 1.54
N TYR A 568 -39.13 35.54 1.50
CA TYR A 568 -37.97 35.33 2.37
C TYR A 568 -37.68 36.53 3.30
N ALA A 569 -38.20 37.72 2.99
CA ALA A 569 -38.02 38.94 3.78
C ALA A 569 -38.96 39.08 5.00
N LYS A 570 -39.79 38.06 5.31
CA LYS A 570 -40.71 38.04 6.46
C LYS A 570 -40.11 37.41 7.73
N PHE A 571 -38.86 36.95 7.67
CA PHE A 571 -38.14 36.31 8.78
C PHE A 571 -36.94 37.14 9.23
#